data_AF-A0A3M1WBT4-F1
#
_entry.id   AF-A0A3M1WBT4-F1
#
_cell.length_a   1.000
_cell.length_b   1.000
_cell.length_c   1.000
_cell.angle_alpha   90.00
_cell.angle_beta   90.00
_cell.angle_gamma   90.00
#
_symmetry.space_group_name_H-M   'P 1'
#
loop_
_entity.id
_entity.type
_entity.pdbx_description
1 polymer ?
#
loop_
_entity_poly.entity_id
_entity_poly.type
_entity_poly.pdbx_seq_one_letter_code
_entity_poly.pdbx_strand_id
1 'polypeptide(L)'
;MPERIVRVALPVPLPGLFDYRLPEGMTAVPGARVQVPFGARKLTGVVMALATASAVPDGRLKCVLTVLDERPVLDEAVRGLLEWAAGYYHHPIGEVVASALPVRLRQGAAAEGEGISVWLALPDADVDDLPARASRQRGLLVRLLQAGASGLDAATLAEAEAPGWREALGKLEARGLVRRKMRPCWSEGGTGRPLPGPPLNAAQQTAVQAVTRALGARGVFMLQGVTGSGKTEVYLQVIAETLARGEQALVLVPE
;
A
#
# COMPACT_ATOMS: atom_id res chain seq x y z
N MET A 1 -18.51 19.55 28.55
CA MET A 1 -17.24 19.27 27.87
C MET A 1 -17.42 19.58 26.39
N PRO A 2 -16.44 20.14 25.66
CA PRO A 2 -16.65 20.41 24.24
C PRO A 2 -16.97 19.08 23.54
N GLU A 3 -18.11 19.03 22.87
CA GLU A 3 -18.54 17.81 22.20
C GLU A 3 -17.53 17.43 21.12
N ARG A 4 -17.05 16.19 21.18
CA ARG A 4 -16.07 15.65 20.23
C ARG A 4 -16.85 15.07 19.06
N ILE A 5 -17.10 15.89 18.03
CA ILE A 5 -17.85 15.49 16.84
C ILE A 5 -16.86 15.17 15.73
N VAL A 6 -17.11 14.10 14.99
CA VAL A 6 -16.37 13.74 13.77
C VAL A 6 -17.30 13.83 12.58
N ARG A 7 -16.82 14.43 11.49
CA ARG A 7 -17.52 14.48 10.20
C ARG A 7 -16.97 13.38 9.31
N VAL A 8 -17.82 12.44 8.92
CA VAL A 8 -17.43 11.19 8.29
C VAL A 8 -17.95 11.12 6.86
N ALA A 9 -17.05 10.86 5.92
CA ALA A 9 -17.39 10.49 4.55
C ALA A 9 -17.77 9.01 4.51
N LEU A 10 -19.00 8.68 4.09
CA LEU A 10 -19.51 7.31 4.02
C LEU A 10 -19.76 6.87 2.58
N PRO A 11 -19.46 5.61 2.20
CA PRO A 11 -19.61 5.12 0.83
C PRO A 11 -21.09 4.92 0.45
N VAL A 12 -21.82 6.02 0.33
CA VAL A 12 -23.23 6.10 -0.03
C VAL A 12 -23.42 7.23 -1.04
N PRO A 13 -24.41 7.12 -1.95
CA PRO A 13 -24.66 8.12 -3.00
C PRO A 13 -25.42 9.33 -2.44
N LEU A 14 -24.95 9.88 -1.32
CA LEU A 14 -25.52 11.05 -0.66
C LEU A 14 -24.47 12.15 -0.59
N PRO A 15 -24.85 13.39 -0.92
CA PRO A 15 -23.92 14.51 -0.84
C PRO A 15 -23.60 14.83 0.63
N GLY A 16 -22.36 15.29 0.86
CA GLY A 16 -21.91 15.78 2.15
C GLY A 16 -21.36 14.72 3.10
N LEU A 17 -21.11 15.17 4.33
CA LEU A 17 -20.54 14.38 5.41
C LEU A 17 -21.60 14.09 6.47
N PHE A 18 -21.38 13.03 7.25
CA PHE A 18 -22.27 12.64 8.33
C PHE A 18 -21.60 12.91 9.67
N ASP A 19 -22.31 13.62 10.54
CA ASP A 19 -21.81 13.96 11.87
C ASP A 19 -22.08 12.79 12.84
N TYR A 20 -21.05 12.42 13.58
CA TYR A 20 -21.11 11.40 14.64
C TYR A 20 -20.47 11.92 15.91
N ARG A 21 -21.00 11.47 17.04
CA ARG A 21 -20.37 11.69 18.34
C ARG A 21 -19.20 10.73 18.51
N LEU A 22 -18.05 11.25 18.94
CA LEU A 22 -16.91 10.44 19.34
C LEU A 22 -17.04 10.12 20.84
N PRO A 23 -17.19 8.85 21.24
CA PRO A 23 -17.27 8.47 22.65
C PRO A 23 -16.05 8.90 23.46
N GLU A 24 -16.24 9.09 24.77
CA GLU A 24 -15.13 9.27 25.69
C GLU A 24 -14.15 8.09 25.62
N GLY A 25 -12.86 8.37 25.76
CA GLY A 25 -11.79 7.37 25.65
C GLY A 25 -11.37 7.01 24.22
N MET A 26 -12.18 7.32 23.19
CA MET A 26 -11.75 7.16 21.80
C MET A 26 -11.03 8.40 21.29
N THR A 27 -10.07 8.23 20.38
CA THR A 27 -9.41 9.33 19.67
C THR A 27 -9.42 9.02 18.18
N ALA A 28 -9.85 9.98 17.36
CA ALA A 28 -9.85 9.86 15.91
C ALA A 28 -9.14 11.08 15.32
N VAL A 29 -8.46 10.88 14.21
CA VAL A 29 -7.75 11.93 13.46
C VAL A 29 -8.33 12.03 12.05
N PRO A 30 -8.36 13.23 11.42
CA PRO A 30 -8.74 13.36 10.03
C PRO A 30 -7.87 12.44 9.15
N GLY A 31 -8.52 11.65 8.28
CA GLY A 31 -7.89 10.63 7.45
C GLY A 31 -7.95 9.22 8.02
N ALA A 32 -8.32 9.03 9.29
CA ALA A 32 -8.52 7.72 9.89
C ALA A 32 -9.89 7.13 9.51
N ARG A 33 -9.97 5.80 9.41
CA ARG A 33 -11.24 5.10 9.20
C ARG A 33 -11.96 4.87 10.52
N VAL A 34 -13.28 4.95 10.47
CA VAL A 34 -14.17 4.69 11.60
C VAL A 34 -15.31 3.78 11.16
N GLN A 35 -15.75 2.91 12.06
CA GLN A 35 -16.97 2.15 11.88
C GLN A 35 -18.12 2.88 12.56
N VAL A 36 -19.20 3.12 11.82
CA VAL A 36 -20.36 3.90 12.29
C VAL A 36 -21.68 3.22 11.94
N PRO A 37 -22.76 3.45 12.69
CA PRO A 37 -24.09 2.99 12.32
C PRO A 37 -24.68 3.88 11.21
N PHE A 38 -25.28 3.27 10.20
CA PHE A 38 -25.99 3.95 9.12
C PHE A 38 -27.27 3.20 8.77
N GLY A 39 -28.42 3.73 9.22
CA GLY A 39 -29.69 2.98 9.22
C GLY A 39 -29.57 1.69 10.05
N ALA A 40 -29.89 0.55 9.42
CA ALA A 40 -29.75 -0.79 10.00
C ALA A 40 -28.37 -1.43 9.80
N ARG A 41 -27.48 -0.79 9.02
CA ARG A 41 -26.16 -1.33 8.67
C ARG A 41 -25.05 -0.68 9.48
N LYS A 42 -23.90 -1.34 9.53
CA LYS A 42 -22.62 -0.74 9.95
C LYS A 42 -21.80 -0.46 8.70
N LEU A 43 -21.25 0.74 8.59
CA LEU A 43 -20.40 1.14 7.47
C LEU A 43 -19.03 1.59 7.99
N THR A 44 -18.01 1.38 7.16
CA THR A 44 -16.69 1.98 7.34
C THR A 44 -16.67 3.29 6.55
N GLY A 45 -16.36 4.38 7.23
CA GLY A 45 -16.15 5.70 6.65
C GLY A 45 -14.80 6.27 7.01
N VAL A 46 -14.47 7.42 6.45
CA VAL A 46 -13.24 8.16 6.76
C VAL A 46 -13.60 9.46 7.46
N VAL A 47 -12.92 9.77 8.55
CA VAL A 47 -13.04 11.06 9.24
C VAL A 47 -12.43 12.14 8.34
N MET A 48 -13.22 13.09 7.87
CA MET A 48 -12.73 14.20 7.04
C MET A 48 -12.37 15.41 7.90
N ALA A 49 -13.10 15.64 8.98
CA ALA A 49 -12.85 16.75 9.89
C ALA A 49 -13.31 16.44 11.32
N LEU A 50 -12.70 17.15 12.28
CA LEU A 50 -13.18 17.24 13.65
C LEU A 50 -14.00 18.51 13.80
N ALA A 51 -15.08 18.45 14.59
CA ALA A 51 -15.95 19.59 14.85
C ALA A 51 -16.31 19.65 16.34
N THR A 52 -16.62 20.86 16.82
CA THR A 52 -17.11 21.12 18.19
C THR A 52 -18.61 21.40 18.23
N ALA A 53 -19.27 21.47 17.08
CA ALA A 53 -20.70 21.71 16.93
C ALA A 53 -21.24 20.99 15.68
N SER A 54 -22.51 20.58 15.75
CA SER A 54 -23.27 20.02 14.62
C SER A 54 -24.56 20.82 14.43
N ALA A 55 -25.06 20.86 13.19
CA ALA A 55 -26.41 21.32 12.89
C ALA A 55 -27.47 20.28 13.31
N VAL A 56 -27.07 19.04 13.54
CA VAL A 56 -27.93 17.97 14.05
C VAL A 56 -27.98 18.06 15.58
N PRO A 57 -29.18 18.07 16.18
CA PRO A 57 -29.30 18.11 17.64
C PRO A 57 -28.60 16.92 18.31
N ASP A 58 -27.91 17.19 19.42
CA ASP A 58 -27.06 16.28 20.17
C ASP A 58 -27.71 14.91 20.44
N GLY A 59 -28.98 14.89 20.83
CA GLY A 59 -29.73 13.66 21.13
C GLY A 59 -30.05 12.78 19.90
N ARG A 60 -29.79 13.26 18.68
CA ARG A 60 -29.98 12.51 17.42
C ARG A 60 -28.66 12.07 16.80
N LEU A 61 -27.53 12.58 17.27
CA LEU A 61 -26.21 12.14 16.82
C LEU A 61 -25.96 10.72 17.32
N LYS A 62 -25.72 9.80 16.38
CA LYS A 62 -25.25 8.46 16.73
C LYS A 62 -23.76 8.52 17.09
N CYS A 63 -23.30 7.53 17.85
CA CYS A 63 -21.89 7.41 18.20
C CYS A 63 -21.09 6.65 17.14
N VAL A 64 -19.81 6.99 17.02
CA VAL A 64 -18.80 6.11 16.41
C VAL A 64 -18.76 4.80 17.19
N LEU A 65 -18.72 3.67 16.48
CA LEU A 65 -18.63 2.34 17.09
C LEU A 65 -17.18 1.98 17.40
N THR A 66 -16.30 2.22 16.44
CA THR A 66 -14.87 1.85 16.51
C THR A 66 -14.05 2.83 15.67
N VAL A 67 -12.89 3.25 16.19
CA VAL A 67 -11.84 3.89 15.38
C VAL A 67 -10.88 2.81 14.91
N LEU A 68 -10.70 2.67 13.60
CA LEU A 68 -9.96 1.56 13.00
C LEU A 68 -8.48 1.85 12.80
N ASP A 69 -8.10 3.13 12.74
CA ASP A 69 -6.72 3.55 12.51
C ASP A 69 -6.29 4.60 13.56
N GLU A 70 -5.12 4.39 14.16
CA GLU A 70 -4.48 5.38 15.04
C GLU A 70 -3.84 6.53 14.25
N ARG A 71 -3.46 6.26 13.01
CA ARG A 71 -2.82 7.20 12.08
C ARG A 71 -3.69 7.35 10.83
N PRO A 72 -3.66 8.51 10.16
CA PRO A 72 -4.45 8.69 8.95
C PRO A 72 -4.00 7.72 7.85
N VAL A 73 -4.95 7.02 7.23
CA VAL A 73 -4.69 6.25 5.99
C VAL A 73 -4.73 7.16 4.77
N LEU A 74 -5.37 8.33 4.88
CA LEU A 74 -5.36 9.41 3.90
C LEU A 74 -4.83 10.68 4.56
N ASP A 75 -3.68 11.16 4.10
CA ASP A 75 -3.11 12.40 4.60
C ASP A 75 -3.92 13.65 4.19
N GLU A 76 -3.50 14.82 4.67
CA GLU A 76 -4.16 16.09 4.37
C GLU A 76 -4.15 16.42 2.87
N ALA A 77 -3.04 16.17 2.17
CA ALA A 77 -2.90 16.52 0.75
C ALA A 77 -3.86 15.68 -0.11
N VAL A 78 -3.95 14.37 0.16
CA VAL A 78 -4.87 13.47 -0.53
C VAL A 78 -6.31 13.78 -0.16
N ARG A 79 -6.63 14.04 1.11
CA ARG A 79 -7.99 14.46 1.49
C ARG A 79 -8.41 15.76 0.80
N GLY A 80 -7.54 16.76 0.76
CA GLY A 80 -7.80 18.02 0.05
C GLY A 80 -8.02 17.82 -1.45
N LEU A 81 -7.24 16.94 -2.10
CA LEU A 81 -7.46 16.56 -3.49
C LEU A 81 -8.84 15.90 -3.70
N LEU A 82 -9.23 14.98 -2.81
CA LEU A 82 -10.50 14.26 -2.90
C LEU A 82 -11.69 15.17 -2.64
N GLU A 83 -11.59 16.10 -1.69
CA GLU A 83 -12.60 17.13 -1.44
C GLU A 83 -12.75 18.06 -2.64
N TRP A 84 -11.64 18.54 -3.21
CA TRP A 84 -11.65 19.33 -4.44
C TRP A 84 -12.29 18.56 -5.60
N ALA A 85 -11.89 17.30 -5.81
CA ALA A 85 -12.42 16.46 -6.89
C ALA A 85 -13.93 16.21 -6.73
N ALA A 86 -14.39 15.91 -5.52
CA ALA A 86 -15.82 15.73 -5.24
C ALA A 86 -16.62 17.01 -5.54
N GLY A 87 -16.11 18.18 -5.14
CA GLY A 87 -16.74 19.47 -5.42
C GLY A 87 -16.73 19.83 -6.91
N TYR A 88 -15.59 19.66 -7.59
CA TYR A 88 -15.42 20.00 -9.00
C TYR A 88 -16.24 19.08 -9.92
N TYR A 89 -16.18 17.77 -9.68
CA TYR A 89 -16.90 16.77 -10.48
C TYR A 89 -18.32 16.48 -9.97
N HIS A 90 -18.79 17.18 -8.93
CA HIS A 90 -20.13 17.06 -8.36
C HIS A 90 -20.50 15.61 -7.98
N HIS A 91 -19.55 14.88 -7.40
CA HIS A 91 -19.75 13.49 -6.98
C HIS A 91 -19.84 13.39 -5.45
N PRO A 92 -20.68 12.50 -4.88
CA PRO A 92 -20.72 12.26 -3.44
C PRO A 92 -19.31 12.02 -2.85
N ILE A 93 -18.88 12.89 -1.93
CA ILE A 93 -17.55 12.83 -1.30
C ILE A 93 -17.25 11.47 -0.67
N GLY A 94 -18.28 10.85 -0.10
CA GLY A 94 -18.21 9.51 0.46
C GLY A 94 -17.75 8.43 -0.53
N GLU A 95 -18.28 8.46 -1.75
CA GLU A 95 -17.91 7.51 -2.81
C GLU A 95 -16.55 7.86 -3.42
N VAL A 96 -16.23 9.16 -3.55
CA VAL A 96 -14.91 9.63 -4.00
C VAL A 96 -13.81 9.15 -3.05
N VAL A 97 -13.99 9.36 -1.75
CA VAL A 97 -13.03 8.91 -0.72
C VAL A 97 -12.91 7.39 -0.69
N ALA A 98 -14.03 6.66 -0.81
CA ALA A 98 -13.99 5.21 -0.88
C ALA A 98 -13.27 4.70 -2.14
N SER A 99 -13.38 5.39 -3.28
CA SER A 99 -12.70 5.00 -4.52
C SER A 99 -11.18 5.09 -4.41
N ALA A 100 -10.66 6.00 -3.58
CA ALA A 100 -9.23 6.16 -3.32
C ALA A 100 -8.64 5.07 -2.41
N LEU A 101 -9.48 4.25 -1.77
CA LEU A 101 -9.05 3.22 -0.83
C LEU A 101 -9.06 1.81 -1.47
N PRO A 102 -8.05 0.96 -1.19
CA PRO A 102 -8.09 -0.46 -1.50
C PRO A 102 -9.35 -1.15 -0.93
N VAL A 103 -9.84 -2.16 -1.63
CA VAL A 103 -11.07 -2.90 -1.26
C VAL A 103 -11.03 -3.39 0.19
N ARG A 104 -9.91 -3.99 0.62
CA ARG A 104 -9.75 -4.49 1.99
C ARG A 104 -9.86 -3.37 3.03
N LEU A 105 -9.31 -2.19 2.74
CA LEU A 105 -9.39 -1.05 3.65
C LEU A 105 -10.82 -0.48 3.72
N ARG A 106 -11.53 -0.44 2.59
CA ARG A 106 -12.96 -0.08 2.57
C ARG A 106 -13.82 -1.01 3.44
N GLN A 107 -13.45 -2.29 3.52
CA GLN A 107 -14.15 -3.29 4.31
C GLN A 107 -13.75 -3.27 5.80
N GLY A 108 -12.85 -2.38 6.21
CA GLY A 108 -12.41 -2.24 7.60
C GLY A 108 -11.31 -3.21 8.04
N ALA A 109 -10.63 -3.90 7.12
CA ALA A 109 -9.44 -4.68 7.45
C ALA A 109 -8.31 -3.76 7.97
N ALA A 110 -7.40 -4.30 8.77
CA ALA A 110 -6.23 -3.57 9.24
C ALA A 110 -5.42 -3.00 8.07
N ALA A 111 -4.87 -1.78 8.24
CA ALA A 111 -3.94 -1.17 7.29
C ALA A 111 -2.52 -1.72 7.47
N GLU A 112 -2.42 -3.03 7.60
CA GLU A 112 -1.18 -3.78 7.81
C GLU A 112 -0.96 -4.70 6.61
N GLY A 113 0.27 -4.74 6.12
CA GLY A 113 0.64 -5.78 5.17
C GLY A 113 0.78 -7.09 5.90
N GLU A 114 0.00 -8.09 5.52
CA GLU A 114 0.09 -9.45 6.08
C GLU A 114 1.44 -10.12 5.76
N GLY A 115 2.32 -9.47 4.99
CA GLY A 115 3.58 -10.07 4.53
C GLY A 115 3.33 -11.17 3.51
N ILE A 116 4.41 -11.82 3.09
CA ILE A 116 4.39 -13.01 2.25
C ILE A 116 4.86 -14.20 3.05
N SER A 117 4.21 -15.34 2.83
CA SER A 117 4.69 -16.62 3.33
C SER A 117 5.98 -16.99 2.61
N VAL A 118 7.02 -17.24 3.39
CA VAL A 118 8.28 -17.83 2.93
C VAL A 118 8.50 -19.15 3.64
N TRP A 119 9.05 -20.10 2.92
CA TRP A 119 9.49 -21.39 3.44
C TRP A 119 11.00 -21.39 3.61
N LEU A 120 11.47 -21.98 4.70
CA LEU A 120 12.88 -22.10 5.04
C LEU A 120 13.17 -23.53 5.44
N ALA A 121 14.32 -24.07 5.04
CA ALA A 121 14.86 -25.27 5.65
C ALA A 121 15.21 -25.00 7.12
N LEU A 122 15.01 -25.98 8.00
CA LEU A 122 15.54 -25.89 9.36
C LEU A 122 17.08 -26.04 9.34
N PRO A 123 17.81 -25.47 10.32
CA PRO A 123 19.28 -25.51 10.35
C PRO A 123 19.87 -26.92 10.35
N ASP A 124 19.12 -27.87 10.91
CA ASP A 124 19.42 -29.28 11.09
C ASP A 124 18.80 -30.17 10.00
N ALA A 125 18.10 -29.59 9.01
CA ALA A 125 17.49 -30.36 7.94
C ALA A 125 18.55 -30.90 6.97
N ASP A 126 18.66 -32.23 6.87
CA ASP A 126 19.49 -32.91 5.89
C ASP A 126 18.64 -33.49 4.76
N VAL A 127 19.17 -33.41 3.54
CA VAL A 127 18.58 -34.03 2.36
C VAL A 127 18.64 -35.56 2.49
N ASP A 128 19.62 -36.09 3.21
CA ASP A 128 19.79 -37.53 3.42
C ASP A 128 18.76 -38.17 4.37
N ASP A 129 18.01 -37.35 5.11
CA ASP A 129 16.83 -37.78 5.88
C ASP A 129 15.62 -38.15 4.99
N LEU A 130 15.73 -37.88 3.69
CA LEU A 130 14.70 -38.17 2.70
C LEU A 130 15.07 -39.42 1.87
N PRO A 131 14.11 -40.34 1.61
CA PRO A 131 14.34 -41.48 0.74
C PRO A 131 14.88 -41.05 -0.63
N ALA A 132 15.85 -41.79 -1.18
CA ALA A 132 16.45 -41.46 -2.49
C ALA A 132 15.42 -41.32 -3.63
N ARG A 133 14.30 -42.05 -3.54
CA ARG A 133 13.17 -41.96 -4.49
C ARG A 133 12.35 -40.66 -4.40
N ALA A 134 12.50 -39.89 -3.33
CA ALA A 134 11.78 -38.64 -3.08
C ALA A 134 12.46 -37.45 -3.79
N SER A 135 12.71 -37.59 -5.10
CA SER A 135 13.52 -36.66 -5.89
C SER A 135 13.03 -35.21 -5.81
N ARG A 136 11.71 -34.99 -5.78
CA ARG A 136 11.10 -33.66 -5.66
C ARG A 136 11.31 -33.04 -4.28
N GLN A 137 11.11 -33.79 -3.21
CA GLN A 137 11.36 -33.32 -1.84
C GLN A 137 12.83 -33.00 -1.63
N ARG A 138 13.73 -33.84 -2.14
CA ARG A 138 15.18 -33.64 -2.06
C ARG A 138 15.61 -32.38 -2.81
N GLY A 139 15.15 -32.20 -4.06
CA GLY A 139 15.46 -31.00 -4.85
C GLY A 139 14.96 -29.71 -4.21
N LEU A 140 13.71 -29.73 -3.71
CA LEU A 140 13.12 -28.58 -3.02
C LEU A 140 13.86 -28.25 -1.71
N LEU A 141 14.24 -29.25 -0.92
CA LEU A 141 15.00 -29.03 0.31
C LEU A 141 16.40 -28.45 0.02
N VAL A 142 17.09 -28.95 -1.01
CA VAL A 142 18.38 -28.37 -1.46
C VAL A 142 18.23 -26.90 -1.79
N ARG A 143 17.19 -26.50 -2.55
CA ARG A 143 16.96 -25.09 -2.86
C ARG A 143 16.67 -24.24 -1.63
N LEU A 144 15.87 -24.75 -0.70
CA LEU A 144 15.56 -24.05 0.54
C LEU A 144 16.81 -23.88 1.43
N LEU A 145 17.70 -24.88 1.46
CA LEU A 145 19.00 -24.80 2.13
C LEU A 145 19.91 -23.75 1.46
N GLN A 146 19.95 -23.72 0.12
CA GLN A 146 20.70 -22.71 -0.64
C GLN A 146 20.18 -21.28 -0.43
N ALA A 147 18.86 -21.11 -0.29
CA ALA A 147 18.25 -19.83 0.02
C ALA A 147 18.53 -19.37 1.46
N GLY A 148 18.87 -20.29 2.37
CA GLY A 148 19.23 -19.98 3.75
C GLY A 148 18.16 -19.15 4.48
N ALA A 149 18.60 -18.13 5.22
CA ALA A 149 17.74 -17.34 6.11
C ALA A 149 16.70 -16.47 5.38
N SER A 150 16.86 -16.20 4.09
CA SER A 150 15.85 -15.44 3.32
C SER A 150 14.63 -16.29 2.95
N GLY A 151 14.79 -17.62 2.89
CA GLY A 151 13.75 -18.53 2.43
C GLY A 151 13.34 -18.30 0.98
N LEU A 152 12.31 -19.03 0.54
CA LEU A 152 11.69 -18.88 -0.77
C LEU A 152 10.18 -18.65 -0.61
N ASP A 153 9.62 -17.70 -1.36
CA ASP A 153 8.17 -17.47 -1.40
C ASP A 153 7.47 -18.33 -2.45
N ALA A 154 6.14 -18.28 -2.45
CA ALA A 154 5.32 -19.11 -3.31
C ALA A 154 5.52 -18.81 -4.81
N ALA A 155 5.82 -17.56 -5.17
CA ALA A 155 6.05 -17.17 -6.55
C ALA A 155 7.38 -17.74 -7.05
N THR A 156 8.45 -17.56 -6.28
CA THR A 156 9.79 -18.11 -6.57
C THR A 156 9.76 -19.63 -6.69
N LEU A 157 9.05 -20.30 -5.77
CA LEU A 157 8.88 -21.75 -5.83
C LEU A 157 8.05 -22.20 -7.04
N ALA A 158 7.01 -21.46 -7.42
CA ALA A 158 6.20 -21.80 -8.59
C ALA A 158 6.96 -21.62 -9.91
N GLU A 159 7.88 -20.65 -10.00
CA GLU A 159 8.73 -20.44 -11.18
C GLU A 159 9.87 -21.48 -11.28
N ALA A 160 10.47 -21.84 -10.15
CA ALA A 160 11.66 -22.68 -10.12
C ALA A 160 11.37 -24.20 -10.03
N GLU A 161 10.16 -24.60 -9.64
CA GLU A 161 9.79 -25.99 -9.37
C GLU A 161 8.68 -26.52 -10.29
N ALA A 162 8.69 -27.84 -10.51
CA ALA A 162 7.65 -28.52 -11.26
C ALA A 162 6.28 -28.49 -10.53
N PRO A 163 5.16 -28.73 -11.26
CA PRO A 163 3.84 -28.90 -10.65
C PRO A 163 3.87 -29.91 -9.48
N GLY A 164 3.25 -29.53 -8.34
CA GLY A 164 3.20 -30.36 -7.13
C GLY A 164 4.21 -29.99 -6.04
N TRP A 165 4.94 -28.86 -6.16
CA TRP A 165 5.82 -28.36 -5.09
C TRP A 165 5.10 -28.12 -3.76
N ARG A 166 3.82 -27.75 -3.78
CA ARG A 166 3.01 -27.55 -2.55
C ARG A 166 2.82 -28.85 -1.76
N GLU A 167 2.61 -29.96 -2.45
CA GLU A 167 2.48 -31.28 -1.81
C GLU A 167 3.82 -31.74 -1.24
N ALA A 168 4.92 -31.47 -1.97
CA ALA A 168 6.27 -31.74 -1.50
C ALA A 168 6.61 -30.92 -0.24
N LEU A 169 6.27 -29.62 -0.22
CA LEU A 169 6.38 -28.78 0.97
C LEU A 169 5.59 -29.33 2.16
N GLY A 170 4.32 -29.68 1.97
CA GLY A 170 3.50 -30.22 3.07
C GLY A 170 4.11 -31.49 3.67
N LYS A 171 4.73 -32.34 2.83
CA LYS A 171 5.48 -33.53 3.30
C LYS A 171 6.77 -33.18 4.03
N LEU A 172 7.48 -32.13 3.62
CA LEU A 172 8.68 -31.63 4.31
C LEU A 172 8.32 -30.97 5.64
N GLU A 173 7.23 -30.19 5.71
CA GLU A 173 6.72 -29.57 6.94
C GLU A 173 6.29 -30.64 7.94
N ALA A 174 5.58 -31.68 7.50
CA ALA A 174 5.16 -32.79 8.35
C ALA A 174 6.34 -33.59 8.93
N ARG A 175 7.51 -33.57 8.27
CA ARG A 175 8.75 -34.18 8.74
C ARG A 175 9.60 -33.23 9.59
N GLY A 176 9.18 -31.98 9.77
CA GLY A 176 9.95 -30.97 10.49
C GLY A 176 11.23 -30.55 9.78
N LEU A 177 11.35 -30.71 8.47
CA LEU A 177 12.55 -30.31 7.72
C LEU A 177 12.49 -28.86 7.22
N VAL A 178 11.27 -28.32 7.13
CA VAL A 178 11.04 -26.94 6.69
C VAL A 178 10.00 -26.29 7.59
N ARG A 179 10.06 -24.96 7.68
CA ARG A 179 9.06 -24.16 8.38
C ARG A 179 8.59 -22.99 7.54
N ARG A 180 7.34 -22.59 7.76
CA ARG A 180 6.77 -21.37 7.20
C ARG A 180 7.02 -20.20 8.15
N LYS A 181 7.44 -19.06 7.60
CA LYS A 181 7.56 -17.78 8.30
C LYS A 181 6.87 -16.69 7.48
N MET A 182 6.32 -15.68 8.15
CA MET A 182 5.89 -14.45 7.47
C MET A 182 7.08 -13.50 7.34
N ARG A 183 7.33 -13.04 6.12
CA ARG A 183 8.28 -11.97 5.81
C ARG A 183 7.49 -10.75 5.35
N PRO A 184 7.89 -9.51 5.71
CA PRO A 184 7.31 -8.32 5.10
C PRO A 184 7.31 -8.44 3.56
N CYS A 185 6.21 -8.05 2.92
CA CYS A 185 6.12 -8.05 1.46
C CYS A 185 6.83 -6.84 0.83
N TRP A 186 7.36 -5.94 1.66
CA TRP A 186 8.27 -4.86 1.29
C TRP A 186 9.66 -5.13 1.89
N SER A 187 10.71 -4.71 1.21
CA SER A 187 12.04 -4.65 1.81
C SER A 187 12.20 -3.33 2.55
N GLU A 188 12.67 -3.37 3.80
CA GLU A 188 13.17 -2.17 4.47
C GLU A 188 14.48 -1.78 3.79
N GLY A 189 14.44 -0.79 2.89
CA GLY A 189 15.64 -0.22 2.30
C GLY A 189 16.21 -0.99 1.11
N GLY A 190 15.37 -1.26 0.09
CA GLY A 190 15.87 -1.61 -1.24
C GLY A 190 16.66 -0.45 -1.86
N THR A 191 17.92 -0.26 -1.46
CA THR A 191 18.89 0.65 -2.10
C THR A 191 19.38 0.03 -3.40
N GLY A 192 18.48 -0.32 -4.30
CA GLY A 192 18.84 -0.72 -5.65
C GLY A 192 19.61 0.44 -6.27
N ARG A 193 20.93 0.28 -6.44
CA ARG A 193 21.73 1.29 -7.12
C ARG A 193 21.21 1.42 -8.54
N PRO A 194 20.83 2.61 -9.03
CA PRO A 194 20.39 2.78 -10.40
C PRO A 194 21.44 2.19 -11.34
N LEU A 195 21.02 1.34 -12.27
CA LEU A 195 21.91 0.90 -13.35
C LEU A 195 22.26 2.14 -14.19
N PRO A 196 23.51 2.28 -14.64
CA PRO A 196 23.91 3.42 -15.46
C PRO A 196 23.12 3.41 -16.78
N GLY A 197 22.37 4.48 -17.01
CA GLY A 197 21.67 4.72 -18.27
C GLY A 197 22.61 5.19 -19.40
N PRO A 198 22.14 5.22 -20.65
CA PRO A 198 22.88 5.81 -21.77
C PRO A 198 23.20 7.30 -21.52
N PRO A 199 24.29 7.84 -22.10
CA PRO A 199 24.63 9.24 -21.95
C PRO A 199 23.55 10.14 -22.56
N LEU A 200 23.12 11.15 -21.80
CA LEU A 200 22.15 12.14 -22.26
C LEU A 200 22.74 13.05 -23.33
N ASN A 201 21.95 13.36 -24.36
CA ASN A 201 22.25 14.43 -25.29
C ASN A 201 21.97 15.82 -24.68
N ALA A 202 22.40 16.89 -25.36
CA ALA A 202 22.28 18.26 -24.84
C ALA A 202 20.83 18.69 -24.51
N ALA A 203 19.86 18.27 -25.31
CA ALA A 203 18.45 18.60 -25.08
C ALA A 203 17.89 17.87 -23.84
N GLN A 204 18.22 16.59 -23.70
CA GLN A 204 17.85 15.79 -22.53
C GLN A 204 18.49 16.32 -21.25
N GLN A 205 19.79 16.68 -21.29
CA GLN A 205 20.48 17.29 -20.16
C GLN A 205 19.80 18.58 -19.72
N THR A 206 19.42 19.44 -20.68
CA THR A 206 18.70 20.69 -20.40
C THR A 206 17.36 20.41 -19.71
N ALA A 207 16.59 19.43 -20.20
CA ALA A 207 15.31 19.04 -19.62
C ALA A 207 15.47 18.49 -18.20
N VAL A 208 16.42 17.58 -17.98
CA VAL A 208 16.72 17.03 -16.64
C VAL A 208 17.13 18.15 -15.69
N GLN A 209 18.02 19.05 -16.09
CA GLN A 209 18.45 20.17 -15.25
C GLN A 209 17.29 21.12 -14.90
N ALA A 210 16.40 21.42 -15.84
CA ALA A 210 15.25 22.29 -15.58
C ALA A 210 14.32 21.70 -14.51
N VAL A 211 14.02 20.41 -14.60
CA VAL A 211 13.14 19.72 -13.63
C VAL A 211 13.85 19.54 -12.28
N THR A 212 15.11 19.10 -12.28
CA THR A 212 15.87 18.82 -11.04
C THR A 212 16.16 20.08 -10.21
N ARG A 213 16.34 21.25 -10.85
CA ARG A 213 16.45 22.55 -10.14
C ARG A 213 15.16 22.97 -9.43
N ALA A 214 14.01 22.51 -9.92
CA ALA A 214 12.71 22.82 -9.32
C ALA A 214 12.28 21.82 -8.24
N LEU A 215 13.01 20.71 -8.05
CA LEU A 215 12.74 19.75 -6.99
C LEU A 215 12.81 20.42 -5.62
N GLY A 216 11.84 20.10 -4.75
CA GLY A 216 11.61 20.78 -3.47
C GLY A 216 10.59 21.93 -3.55
N ALA A 217 10.17 22.33 -4.74
CA ALA A 217 9.08 23.27 -4.97
C ALA A 217 8.06 22.72 -5.97
N ARG A 218 6.88 23.34 -6.05
CA ARG A 218 5.85 22.95 -7.03
C ARG A 218 6.27 23.42 -8.43
N GLY A 219 6.44 22.49 -9.37
CA GLY A 219 6.74 22.76 -10.77
C GLY A 219 5.88 21.92 -11.72
N VAL A 220 5.46 22.51 -12.84
CA VAL A 220 4.70 21.83 -13.90
C VAL A 220 5.48 22.00 -15.21
N PHE A 221 5.81 20.88 -15.85
CA PHE A 221 6.65 20.85 -17.05
C PHE A 221 5.99 20.02 -18.14
N MET A 222 6.06 20.50 -19.38
CA MET A 222 5.70 19.73 -20.57
C MET A 222 6.98 19.24 -21.24
N LEU A 223 7.19 17.91 -21.29
CA LEU A 223 8.28 17.31 -22.04
C LEU A 223 7.78 16.87 -23.43
N GLN A 224 7.97 17.73 -24.42
CA GLN A 224 7.58 17.44 -25.80
C GLN A 224 8.68 16.71 -26.56
N GLY A 225 8.34 15.62 -27.25
CA GLY A 225 9.26 14.90 -28.12
C GLY A 225 8.57 13.73 -28.83
N VAL A 226 9.04 13.39 -30.04
CA VAL A 226 8.54 12.24 -30.79
C VAL A 226 8.91 10.91 -30.12
N THR A 227 8.31 9.81 -30.55
CA THR A 227 8.75 8.47 -30.14
C THR A 227 10.22 8.26 -30.54
N GLY A 228 11.01 7.63 -29.68
CA GLY A 228 12.45 7.44 -29.91
C GLY A 228 13.33 8.65 -29.56
N SER A 229 12.77 9.82 -29.21
CA SER A 229 13.57 10.99 -28.78
C SER A 229 14.19 10.85 -27.37
N GLY A 230 13.97 9.72 -26.70
CA GLY A 230 14.49 9.44 -25.36
C GLY A 230 13.81 10.20 -24.22
N LYS A 231 12.50 10.47 -24.30
CA LYS A 231 11.73 11.05 -23.17
C LYS A 231 11.80 10.17 -21.92
N THR A 232 11.73 8.85 -22.10
CA THR A 232 11.83 7.89 -21.01
C THR A 232 13.15 8.04 -20.27
N GLU A 233 14.25 8.31 -20.96
CA GLU A 233 15.55 8.53 -20.32
C GLU A 233 15.53 9.79 -19.44
N VAL A 234 14.90 10.87 -19.90
CA VAL A 234 14.70 12.08 -19.06
C VAL A 234 13.90 11.74 -17.80
N TYR A 235 12.83 10.95 -17.91
CA TYR A 235 12.04 10.52 -16.74
C TYR A 235 12.88 9.72 -15.75
N LEU A 236 13.62 8.71 -16.23
CA LEU A 236 14.44 7.85 -15.37
C LEU A 236 15.54 8.63 -14.65
N GLN A 237 16.18 9.60 -15.32
CA GLN A 237 17.21 10.44 -14.71
C GLN A 237 16.63 11.39 -13.64
N VAL A 238 15.46 11.98 -13.89
CA VAL A 238 14.75 12.78 -12.87
C VAL A 238 14.36 11.91 -11.68
N ILE A 239 13.81 10.71 -11.93
CA ILE A 239 13.44 9.76 -10.86
C ILE A 239 14.69 9.36 -10.05
N ALA A 240 15.82 9.06 -10.70
CA ALA A 240 17.05 8.71 -10.02
C ALA A 240 17.54 9.84 -9.09
N GLU A 241 17.47 11.10 -9.52
CA GLU A 241 17.79 12.27 -8.69
C GLU A 241 16.79 12.43 -7.52
N THR A 242 15.48 12.26 -7.76
CA THR A 242 14.46 12.27 -6.69
C THR A 242 14.73 11.18 -5.65
N LEU A 243 15.01 9.96 -6.08
CA LEU A 243 15.34 8.84 -5.20
C LEU A 243 16.66 9.05 -4.45
N ALA A 244 17.65 9.70 -5.07
CA ALA A 244 18.92 10.04 -4.42
C ALA A 244 18.75 11.03 -3.25
N ARG A 245 17.64 11.77 -3.23
CA ARG A 245 17.24 12.66 -2.12
C ARG A 245 16.44 11.94 -1.01
N GLY A 246 16.19 10.64 -1.16
CA GLY A 246 15.37 9.86 -0.23
C GLY A 246 13.86 10.08 -0.39
N GLU A 247 13.44 10.72 -1.48
CA GLU A 247 12.02 10.93 -1.81
C GLU A 247 11.46 9.77 -2.64
N GLN A 248 10.16 9.82 -2.94
CA GLN A 248 9.46 8.82 -3.76
C GLN A 248 9.02 9.41 -5.11
N ALA A 249 8.84 8.56 -6.12
CA ALA A 249 8.34 8.96 -7.44
C ALA A 249 7.09 8.16 -7.83
N LEU A 250 6.11 8.84 -8.43
CA LEU A 250 4.91 8.24 -9.02
C LEU A 250 4.95 8.44 -10.54
N VAL A 251 4.92 7.34 -11.29
CA VAL A 251 4.83 7.35 -12.75
C VAL A 251 3.48 6.75 -13.14
N LEU A 252 2.67 7.52 -13.85
CA LEU A 252 1.38 7.08 -14.38
C LEU A 252 1.53 6.77 -15.87
N VAL A 253 1.07 5.60 -16.29
CA VAL A 253 1.04 5.16 -17.70
C VAL A 253 -0.41 4.89 -18.10
N PRO A 254 -0.74 4.94 -19.41
CA PRO A 254 -2.03 4.48 -19.90
C PRO A 254 -2.29 3.01 -19.52
N GLU A 255 -3.58 2.63 -19.49
CA GLU A 255 -4.01 1.23 -19.37
C GLU A 255 -3.56 0.37 -20.55
#